data_AF-A0A894KB16-F1
#
_entry.id   AF-A0A894KB16-F1
#
_cell.length_a   1.000
_cell.length_b   1.000
_cell.length_c   1.000
_cell.angle_alpha   90.00
_cell.angle_beta   90.00
_cell.angle_gamma   90.00
#
_symmetry.space_group_name_H-M   'P 1'
#
loop_
_entity.id
_entity.type
_entity.pdbx_description
1 polymer ?
#
loop_
_entity_poly.entity_id
_entity_poly.type
_entity_poly.pdbx_seq_one_letter_code
_entity_poly.pdbx_strand_id
1 'polypeptide(L)' 'MKDFEYEETIADINRKLTGIETILLFTEPELTCVSSTTVRELLQYGKDISMFIPEGMEIRD' A
#
# COMPACT_ATOMS: atom_id res chain seq x y z
N MET A 1 -6.47 9.31 3.55
CA MET A 1 -6.03 10.59 4.15
C MET A 1 -4.84 10.38 5.09
N LYS A 2 -4.90 9.44 6.03
CA LYS A 2 -3.82 9.18 7.00
C LYS A 2 -2.45 8.82 6.39
N ASP A 3 -2.40 8.01 5.33
CA ASP A 3 -1.13 7.59 4.73
C ASP A 3 -0.42 8.74 4.00
N PHE A 4 -1.18 9.65 3.39
CA PHE A 4 -0.63 10.81 2.69
C PHE A 4 0.13 11.74 3.65
N GLU A 5 -0.49 12.13 4.77
CA GLU A 5 0.14 13.03 5.76
C GLU A 5 1.41 12.40 6.36
N TYR A 6 1.40 11.08 6.56
CA TYR A 6 2.55 10.35 7.06
C TYR A 6 3.70 10.33 6.04
N GLU A 7 3.42 10.00 4.77
CA GLU A 7 4.43 9.96 3.71
C GLU A 7 4.94 11.35 3.31
N GLU A 8 4.08 12.38 3.36
CA GLU A 8 4.49 13.78 3.15
C GLU A 8 5.55 14.20 4.18
N THR A 9 5.34 13.85 5.45
CA THR A 9 6.31 14.13 6.51
C THR A 9 7.65 13.45 6.23
N ILE A 10 7.64 12.19 5.78
CA ILE A 10 8.85 11.43 5.45
C ILE A 10 9.56 12.02 4.24
N ALA A 11 8.82 12.39 3.19
CA ALA A 11 9.34 13.03 2.00
C ALA A 11 10.09 14.34 2.34
N ASP A 12 9.51 15.16 3.20
CA ASP A 12 10.13 16.41 3.66
C ASP A 12 11.41 16.18 4.47
N ILE A 13 11.44 15.14 5.32
CA ILE A 13 12.63 14.75 6.06
C ILE A 13 13.73 14.26 5.10
N ASN A 14 13.38 13.38 4.16
CA ASN A 14 14.33 12.85 3.18
C ASN A 14 14.93 13.97 2.33
N ARG A 15 14.11 14.91 1.85
CA ARG A 15 14.59 16.08 1.10
C ARG A 15 15.58 16.92 1.92
N LYS A 16 15.32 17.13 3.22
CA LYS A 16 16.24 17.87 4.11
C LYS A 16 17.54 17.13 4.39
N LEU A 17 17.51 15.80 4.52
CA LEU A 17 18.69 15.00 4.86
C LEU A 17 19.59 14.69 3.66
N THR A 18 19.00 14.45 2.49
CA THR A 18 19.73 13.92 1.32
C THR A 18 19.55 14.73 0.05
N GLY A 19 18.63 15.70 0.02
CA GLY A 19 18.27 16.45 -1.18
C GLY A 19 17.42 15.66 -2.19
N ILE A 20 17.00 14.44 -1.85
CA ILE A 20 16.18 13.60 -2.73
C ILE A 20 14.71 14.03 -2.66
N GLU A 21 14.07 14.16 -3.81
CA GLU A 21 12.64 14.43 -3.93
C GLU A 21 11.82 13.12 -3.99
N THR A 22 10.66 13.13 -3.33
CA THR A 22 9.68 12.04 -3.38
C THR A 22 8.43 12.56 -4.09
N ILE A 23 7.97 11.82 -5.10
CA ILE A 23 6.70 12.10 -5.80
C ILE A 23 5.63 11.17 -5.25
N LEU A 24 4.55 11.74 -4.74
CA LEU A 24 3.39 11.01 -4.21
C LEU A 24 2.32 10.94 -5.30
N LEU A 25 1.83 9.73 -5.58
CA LEU A 25 0.75 9.46 -6.52
C LEU A 25 -0.44 8.89 -5.76
N PHE A 26 -1.64 9.37 -6.07
CA PHE A 26 -2.86 8.83 -5.49
C PHE A 26 -3.23 7.51 -6.18
N THR A 27 -3.57 6.51 -5.37
CA THR A 27 -4.19 5.28 -5.82
C THR A 27 -5.60 5.54 -6.36
N GLU A 28 -6.04 4.73 -7.31
CA GLU A 28 -7.41 4.76 -7.79
C GLU A 28 -8.41 4.47 -6.65
N PRO A 29 -9.59 5.12 -6.62
CA PRO A 29 -10.56 4.94 -5.52
C PRO A 29 -10.93 3.48 -5.26
N GLU A 30 -11.04 2.67 -6.32
CA GLU A 30 -11.42 1.26 -6.28
C GLU A 30 -10.37 0.38 -5.57
N LEU A 31 -9.11 0.81 -5.55
CA LEU A 31 -7.99 0.07 -4.96
C LEU A 31 -7.58 0.63 -3.59
N THR A 32 -8.21 1.70 -3.11
CA THR A 32 -7.82 2.40 -1.87
C THR A 32 -8.00 1.51 -0.61
N CYS A 33 -8.84 0.48 -0.67
CA CYS A 33 -9.05 -0.45 0.44
C CYS A 33 -8.02 -1.59 0.52
N VAL A 34 -7.17 -1.75 -0.51
CA VAL A 34 -6.24 -2.87 -0.59
C VAL A 34 -4.98 -2.58 0.21
N SER A 35 -4.69 -3.41 1.20
CA SER A 35 -3.42 -3.40 1.93
C SER A 35 -2.92 -4.82 2.16
N SER A 36 -1.60 -5.03 2.15
CA SER A 36 -1.00 -6.36 2.40
C SER A 36 -1.43 -6.95 3.74
N THR A 37 -1.60 -6.12 4.77
CA THR A 37 -2.05 -6.56 6.09
C THR A 37 -3.48 -7.11 6.01
N THR A 38 -4.39 -6.35 5.41
CA THR A 38 -5.80 -6.75 5.25
C THR A 38 -5.95 -7.98 4.37
N VAL A 39 -5.21 -8.07 3.26
CA VAL A 39 -5.26 -9.22 2.35
C VAL A 39 -4.75 -10.49 3.03
N ARG A 40 -3.64 -10.42 3.77
CA ARG A 40 -3.13 -11.58 4.53
C ARG A 40 -4.07 -11.99 5.67
N GLU A 41 -4.72 -11.04 6.33
CA GLU A 41 -5.72 -11.33 7.35
C GLU A 41 -6.93 -12.07 6.75
N LEU A 42 -7.43 -11.62 5.59
CA LEU A 42 -8.49 -12.32 4.86
C LEU A 42 -8.09 -13.75 4.46
N LEU A 43 -6.84 -13.93 4.01
CA LEU A 43 -6.28 -15.24 3.69
C LEU A 43 -6.25 -16.16 4.92
N GLN A 44 -5.82 -15.65 6.08
CA GLN A 44 -5.82 -16.40 7.34
C GLN A 44 -7.23 -16.83 7.78
N TYR A 45 -8.26 -16.04 7.45
CA TYR A 45 -9.66 -16.39 7.68
C TYR A 45 -10.27 -17.27 6.57
N GLY A 46 -9.47 -17.77 5.62
CA GLY A 46 -9.90 -18.64 4.54
C GLY A 46 -10.84 -17.96 3.54
N LYS A 47 -10.73 -16.64 3.37
CA LYS A 47 -11.49 -15.89 2.37
C LYS A 47 -10.77 -15.92 1.02
N ASP A 48 -11.56 -15.91 -0.05
CA ASP A 48 -11.02 -15.72 -1.40
C ASP A 48 -10.49 -14.29 -1.54
N ILE A 49 -9.22 -14.17 -1.93
CA ILE A 49 -8.50 -12.91 -2.11
C ILE A 49 -8.15 -12.63 -3.57
N SER A 50 -8.64 -13.46 -4.51
CA SER A 50 -8.32 -13.36 -5.94
C SER A 50 -8.55 -11.97 -6.53
N MET A 51 -9.55 -11.24 -6.03
CA MET A 51 -9.86 -9.87 -6.46
C MET A 51 -8.89 -8.79 -5.97
N PHE A 52 -8.02 -9.10 -4.99
CA PHE A 52 -7.10 -8.15 -4.37
C PHE A 52 -5.63 -8.37 -4.77
N ILE A 53 -5.37 -9.37 -5.62
CA ILE A 53 -4.02 -9.75 -6.05
C ILE A 53 -3.95 -9.80 -7.58
N PRO A 54 -2.77 -9.59 -8.19
CA PRO A 54 -2.59 -9.75 -9.62
C PRO A 54 -2.97 -11.15 -10.11
N GLU A 55 -3.47 -11.24 -11.34
CA GLU A 55 -3.79 -12.50 -11.99
C GLU A 55 -2.57 -13.43 -12.04
N GLY A 56 -2.76 -14.70 -11.67
CA GLY A 56 -1.69 -15.70 -11.63
C GLY A 56 -0.75 -15.61 -10.43
N MET A 57 -0.98 -14.69 -9.48
CA MET A 57 -0.23 -14.65 -8.23
C MET A 57 -0.79 -15.68 -7.23
N GLU A 58 0.09 -16.52 -6.68
CA GLU A 58 -0.22 -17.38 -5.53
C GLU A 58 0.51 -16.86 -4.29
N ILE A 59 -0.25 -16.59 -3.22
CA ILE A 59 0.33 -16.27 -1.91
C ILE A 59 0.47 -17.59 -1.13
N ARG A 60 1.72 -17.94 -0.80
CA ARG A 60 2.04 -19.07 0.08
C ARG A 60 2.36 -18.51 1.47
N ASP A 61 1.74 -19.09 2.49
CA ASP A 61 2.09 -18.85 3.90
C ASP A 61 3.44 -19.46 4.26
#